data_AF-A0A212ITB7-F1
#
_entry.id   AF-A0A212ITB7-F1
#
_cell.length_a   1.000
_cell.length_b   1.000
_cell.length_c   1.000
_cell.angle_alpha   90.00
_cell.angle_beta   90.00
_cell.angle_gamma   90.00
#
_symmetry.space_group_name_H-M   'P 1'
#
loop_
_entity.id
_entity.type
_entity.pdbx_description
1 polymer ?
#
loop_
_entity_poly.entity_id
_entity_poly.type
_entity_poly.pdbx_seq_one_letter_code
_entity_poly.pdbx_strand_id
1 'polypeptide(L)' 'MYMIGISQVICIGFGVITAGTLVWATFHLNDKYGEHGLMKLQAIRNHPRYIINRRRIIQLIARVKRKEAV' A
#
# COMPACT_ATOMS: atom_id res chain seq x y z
N MET A 1 -13.20 -8.70 -24.77
CA MET A 1 -14.14 -7.64 -25.21
C MET A 1 -14.44 -7.79 -26.70
N TYR A 2 -13.48 -7.58 -27.62
CA TYR A 2 -13.72 -7.80 -29.06
C TYR A 2 -14.00 -9.28 -29.43
N MET A 3 -13.23 -10.24 -28.88
CA MET A 3 -13.45 -11.68 -29.10
C MET A 3 -14.69 -12.27 -28.39
N ILE A 4 -15.32 -11.50 -27.49
CA ILE A 4 -16.50 -11.92 -26.70
C ILE A 4 -17.80 -11.34 -27.31
N GLY A 5 -17.72 -10.62 -28.44
CA GLY A 5 -18.88 -10.05 -29.14
C GLY A 5 -19.31 -8.66 -28.65
N ILE A 6 -18.49 -7.99 -27.83
CA ILE A 6 -18.78 -6.63 -27.34
C ILE A 6 -18.26 -5.62 -28.37
N SER A 7 -19.05 -4.59 -28.66
CA SER A 7 -18.72 -3.60 -29.69
C SER A 7 -17.38 -2.91 -29.40
N GLN A 8 -16.56 -2.75 -30.44
CA GLN A 8 -15.21 -2.19 -30.35
C GLN A 8 -15.21 -0.79 -29.71
N VAL A 9 -16.28 -0.01 -29.94
CA VAL A 9 -16.45 1.34 -29.38
C VAL A 9 -16.60 1.31 -27.86
N ILE A 10 -17.34 0.35 -27.31
CA ILE A 10 -17.49 0.19 -25.85
C ILE A 10 -16.14 -0.17 -25.24
N CYS A 11 -15.36 -1.05 -25.89
CA CYS A 11 -14.03 -1.43 -25.43
C CYS A 11 -13.06 -0.23 -25.41
N ILE A 12 -13.09 0.61 -26.44
CA ILE A 12 -12.26 1.81 -26.51
C ILE A 12 -12.69 2.82 -25.45
N GLY A 13 -13.99 3.08 -25.33
CA GLY A 13 -14.52 4.00 -24.32
C GLY A 13 -14.16 3.56 -22.90
N PHE A 14 -14.31 2.27 -22.60
CA PHE A 14 -13.90 1.73 -21.30
C PHE A 14 -12.40 1.86 -21.05
N GLY A 15 -11.57 1.63 -22.07
CA GLY A 15 -10.12 1.81 -21.97
C GLY A 15 -9.74 3.25 -21.64
N VAL A 16 -10.33 4.23 -22.33
CA VAL A 16 -10.08 5.66 -22.11
C VAL A 16 -10.54 6.10 -20.72
N ILE A 17 -11.75 5.69 -20.31
CA ILE A 17 -12.29 6.04 -18.99
C ILE A 17 -11.45 5.41 -17.88
N THR A 18 -11.11 4.13 -18.01
CA THR A 18 -10.32 3.41 -16.99
C THR A 18 -8.92 3.98 -16.91
N ALA A 19 -8.26 4.24 -18.04
CA ALA A 19 -6.94 4.86 -18.05
C ALA A 19 -6.97 6.27 -17.44
N GLY A 20 -7.95 7.09 -17.84
CA GLY A 20 -8.10 8.46 -17.32
C GLY A 20 -8.38 8.49 -15.82
N THR A 21 -9.30 7.67 -15.33
CA THR A 21 -9.60 7.57 -13.89
C THR A 21 -8.42 7.04 -13.10
N LEU A 22 -7.65 6.07 -13.63
CA LEU A 22 -6.47 5.53 -12.97
C LEU A 22 -5.35 6.57 -12.83
N VAL A 23 -5.07 7.32 -13.90
CA VAL A 23 -4.08 8.40 -13.90
C VAL A 23 -4.50 9.51 -12.94
N TRP A 24 -5.75 9.97 -13.03
CA TRP A 24 -6.29 10.98 -12.12
C TRP A 24 -6.21 10.52 -10.66
N ALA A 25 -6.64 9.29 -10.36
CA ALA A 25 -6.58 8.75 -9.01
C ALA A 25 -5.15 8.68 -8.48
N THR A 26 -4.19 8.30 -9.32
CA THR A 26 -2.77 8.26 -8.95
C THR A 26 -2.26 9.64 -8.55
N PHE A 27 -2.53 10.67 -9.36
CA PHE A 27 -2.10 12.04 -9.04
C PHE A 27 -2.87 12.65 -7.86
N HIS A 28 -4.18 12.36 -7.75
CA HIS A 28 -4.99 12.82 -6.63
C HIS A 28 -4.51 12.25 -5.29
N LEU A 29 -4.13 10.97 -5.26
CA LEU A 29 -3.55 10.35 -4.06
C LEU A 29 -2.16 10.93 -3.74
N ASN A 30 -1.34 11.22 -4.75
CA ASN A 30 -0.03 11.84 -4.56
C ASN A 30 -0.16 13.24 -3.95
N ASP A 31 -1.11 14.06 -4.39
CA ASP A 31 -1.34 15.41 -3.84
C ASP A 31 -1.95 15.35 -2.41
N LYS A 32 -2.94 14.48 -2.20
CA LYS A 32 -3.66 14.38 -0.93
C LYS A 32 -2.80 13.86 0.23
N TYR A 33 -1.90 12.91 -0.04
CA TYR A 33 -1.10 12.25 0.99
C TYR A 33 0.38 12.67 0.98
N GLY A 34 0.87 13.28 -0.09
CA GLY A 34 2.27 13.65 -0.23
C GLY A 34 3.23 12.45 -0.18
N GLU A 35 4.52 12.74 -0.06
CA GLU A 35 5.60 11.75 -0.20
C GLU A 35 5.58 10.64 0.89
N HIS A 36 5.01 10.92 2.06
CA HIS A 36 5.01 9.99 3.20
C HIS A 36 3.62 9.70 3.79
N GLY A 37 2.54 10.35 3.35
CA GLY A 37 1.23 10.17 3.98
C GLY A 37 0.65 8.78 3.77
N LEU A 38 0.85 8.18 2.60
CA LEU A 38 0.46 6.79 2.32
C LEU A 38 1.21 5.80 3.22
N MET A 39 2.52 6.00 3.40
CA MET A 39 3.35 5.18 4.29
C MET A 39 2.92 5.32 5.75
N LYS A 40 2.58 6.54 6.21
CA LYS A 40 2.07 6.78 7.57
C LYS A 40 0.71 6.10 7.79
N LEU A 41 -0.20 6.19 6.82
CA LEU A 41 -1.50 5.54 6.88
C LEU A 41 -1.35 4.02 6.99
N GLN A 42 -0.46 3.43 6.19
CA GLN A 42 -0.17 2.00 6.23
C GLN A 42 0.49 1.60 7.56
N ALA A 43 1.42 2.40 8.08
CA ALA A 43 2.08 2.14 9.36
C ALA A 43 1.08 2.13 10.53
N ILE A 44 0.14 3.07 10.56
CA ILE A 44 -0.93 3.10 11.58
C ILE A 44 -1.81 1.84 11.46
N ARG A 45 -2.14 1.42 10.23
CA ARG A 45 -3.01 0.25 9.99
C ARG A 45 -2.33 -1.08 10.35
N ASN A 46 -1.01 -1.15 10.20
CA ASN A 46 -0.20 -2.31 10.59
C ASN A 46 0.26 -2.25 12.05
N HIS A 47 -0.01 -1.17 12.80
CA HIS A 47 0.43 -1.03 14.17
C HIS A 47 -0.33 -2.02 15.08
N PRO A 48 0.35 -2.95 15.77
CA PRO A 48 -0.32 -3.89 16.67
C PRO A 48 -0.90 -3.15 17.88
N ARG A 49 -2.12 -3.49 18.29
CA ARG A 49 -2.78 -2.88 19.48
C ARG A 49 -2.11 -3.27 20.81
N TYR A 50 -1.39 -4.39 20.83
CA TYR A 50 -0.71 -4.90 22.03
C TYR A 50 0.51 -5.72 21.63
N ILE A 51 1.66 -5.43 22.26
CA ILE A 51 2.87 -6.22 22.14
C ILE A 51 2.84 -7.24 23.28
N ILE A 52 2.31 -8.43 23.02
CA ILE A 52 2.28 -9.53 24.00
C ILE A 52 3.66 -10.18 24.00
N ASN A 53 4.46 -9.86 25.02
CA ASN A 53 5.80 -10.42 25.16
C ASN A 53 5.90 -11.29 26.42
N ARG A 54 6.20 -12.59 26.23
CA ARG A 54 6.44 -13.53 27.34
C ARG A 54 7.84 -13.38 27.95
N ARG A 55 8.76 -12.68 27.27
CA ARG A 55 10.16 -12.50 27.71
C ARG A 55 10.36 -11.09 28.27
N ARG A 56 11.34 -10.88 29.17
CA ARG A 56 11.64 -9.53 29.67
C ARG A 56 12.11 -8.62 28.52
N ILE A 57 11.67 -7.36 28.48
CA ILE A 57 11.99 -6.37 27.43
C ILE A 57 13.51 -6.27 27.19
N ILE A 58 14.29 -6.28 28.27
CA ILE A 58 15.77 -6.23 28.23
C ILE A 58 16.35 -7.39 27.41
N GLN A 59 15.75 -8.58 27.49
CA GLN A 59 16.21 -9.76 26.75
C GLN A 59 15.86 -9.68 25.26
N LEU A 60 14.78 -8.98 24.88
CA LEU A 60 14.50 -8.73 23.46
C LEU A 60 15.54 -7.78 22.86
N ILE A 61 15.80 -6.65 23.52
CA ILE A 61 16.76 -5.65 23.05
C ILE A 61 18.17 -6.26 22.94
N ALA A 62 18.60 -7.00 23.96
CA ALA A 62 19.90 -7.68 23.95
C ALA A 62 20.01 -8.75 22.84
N ARG A 63 18.90 -9.38 22.44
CA ARG A 63 18.88 -10.37 21.35
C ARG A 63 18.92 -9.72 19.97
N VAL A 64 18.28 -8.57 19.78
CA VAL A 64 18.39 -7.78 18.54
C VAL A 64 19.83 -7.33 18.35
N LYS A 65 20.46 -6.75 19.39
CA LYS A 65 21.85 -6.28 19.35
C LYS A 65 22.85 -7.40 19.00
N ARG A 66 22.59 -8.64 19.43
CA ARG A 66 23.41 -9.81 19.07
C ARG A 66 23.22 -10.28 17.63
N LYS A 67 22.07 -10.05 17.01
CA LYS A 67 21.85 -10.40 15.59
C LYS A 67 22.50 -9.41 14.64
N GLU A 68 22.61 -8.15 15.02
CA GLU A 68 23.26 -7.11 14.21
C GLU A 68 24.79 -7.18 14.26
N ALA A 69 25.35 -7.85 15.27
CA ALA A 69 26.78 -8.03 15.47
C ALA A 69 27.33 -9.35 14.85
N VAL A 70 26.50 -10.11 14.14
CA VAL A 70 26.84 -11.36 13.41
C VAL A 70 26.61 -11.11 11.94
#